data_AF-A0A8T0FCF8-F1
#
_entry.id   AF-A0A8T0FCF8-F1
#
_cell.length_a   1.000
_cell.length_b   1.000
_cell.length_c   1.000
_cell.angle_alpha   90.00
_cell.angle_beta   90.00
_cell.angle_gamma   90.00
#
_symmetry.space_group_name_H-M   'P 1'
#
loop_
_entity.id
_entity.type
_entity.pdbx_description
1 polymer ?
#
loop_
_entity_poly.entity_id
_entity_poly.type
_entity_poly.pdbx_seq_one_letter_code
_entity_poly.pdbx_strand_id
1 'polypeptide(L)'
;METLFVLLLLLHLLLFFGSPMANAFEECDVTKQRKCRQTLVAELEKQTRGSATETTKDLEQRCRRLEGNLNYLVLQVTRCPTPNRSGDLINRVWKYMQDNCDAFGGWWSYDCFHLEDMKKCEKIFALRDSKASQTSCREYDRFRHCIGDVVQKQCDREDVLSMGNYLLDSAGEMIWTCPHQSEPQKSPIVDEGFVGVDRKDTVGHDQSIQSHSVLPPPLGSASGKIAVEESHLRSVYSSALTGESPFITGCNARATEEMRGCLDRHQYERDQALGARDDEDRLRKECCATWNYRRCLQNAVRIHCYDTREVDIQSAVDVIPHDRGFLCRNHWIYTCNGAPRLLNEVSAILMTSLLSFLVYSTFIPRHL
;
A
#
# COMPACT_ATOMS: atom_id res chain seq x y z
N MET A 1 -6.95 45.91 26.38
CA MET A 1 -6.57 44.49 26.53
C MET A 1 -7.08 43.64 25.36
N GLU A 2 -8.34 43.80 24.95
CA GLU A 2 -8.94 42.99 23.85
C GLU A 2 -8.21 43.13 22.50
N THR A 3 -7.76 44.34 22.13
CA THR A 3 -7.01 44.58 20.89
C THR A 3 -5.65 43.90 20.84
N LEU A 4 -4.96 43.78 21.98
CA LEU A 4 -3.66 43.10 22.10
C LEU A 4 -3.82 41.58 21.91
N PHE A 5 -4.94 41.03 22.42
CA PHE A 5 -5.25 39.62 22.30
C PHE A 5 -5.57 39.22 20.85
N VAL A 6 -6.32 40.06 20.12
CA VAL A 6 -6.63 39.85 18.69
C VAL A 6 -5.35 39.91 17.84
N LEU A 7 -4.44 40.85 18.13
CA LEU A 7 -3.15 40.96 17.43
C LEU A 7 -2.23 39.76 17.68
N LEU A 8 -2.16 39.25 18.91
CA LEU A 8 -1.41 38.04 19.24
C LEU A 8 -1.97 36.79 18.56
N LEU A 9 -3.30 36.67 18.48
CA LEU A 9 -3.99 35.61 17.72
C LEU A 9 -3.71 35.68 16.22
N LEU A 10 -3.76 36.87 15.63
CA LEU A 10 -3.42 37.09 14.22
C LEU A 10 -1.96 36.79 13.93
N LEU A 11 -1.04 37.16 14.83
CA LEU A 11 0.38 36.83 14.69
C LEU A 11 0.61 35.31 14.80
N HIS A 12 -0.06 34.63 15.73
CA HIS A 12 -0.01 33.18 15.81
C HIS A 12 -0.60 32.50 14.59
N LEU A 13 -1.72 32.97 14.06
CA LEU A 13 -2.29 32.48 12.80
C LEU A 13 -1.32 32.69 11.64
N LEU A 14 -0.68 33.86 11.52
CA LEU A 14 0.31 34.11 10.47
C LEU A 14 1.59 33.30 10.62
N LEU A 15 2.00 32.95 11.85
CA LEU A 15 3.15 32.06 12.06
C LEU A 15 2.82 30.58 11.84
N PHE A 16 1.60 30.15 12.19
CA PHE A 16 1.13 28.77 11.98
C PHE A 16 0.77 28.50 10.52
N PHE A 17 0.05 29.42 9.87
CA PHE A 17 -0.42 29.28 8.49
C PHE A 17 0.51 29.92 7.45
N GLY A 18 1.32 30.91 7.83
CA GLY A 18 2.25 31.62 6.95
C GLY A 18 3.67 31.07 6.95
N SER A 19 3.90 29.88 7.53
CA SER A 19 5.06 29.09 7.13
C SER A 19 4.91 28.82 5.64
N PRO A 20 5.76 29.36 4.75
CA PRO A 20 5.68 29.02 3.34
C PRO A 20 5.64 27.49 3.27
N MET A 21 4.75 26.96 2.44
CA MET A 21 4.79 25.58 1.97
C MET A 21 6.17 25.39 1.34
N ALA A 22 7.20 25.25 2.18
CA ALA A 22 8.58 25.11 1.78
C ALA A 22 8.57 23.86 0.95
N ASN A 23 8.76 24.07 -0.35
CA ASN A 23 8.56 23.11 -1.42
C ASN A 23 8.98 21.71 -0.95
N ALA A 24 8.02 20.85 -0.59
CA ALA A 24 8.27 19.39 -0.53
C ALA A 24 8.74 18.87 -1.91
N PHE A 25 8.57 19.73 -2.92
CA PHE A 25 9.19 19.70 -4.23
C PHE A 25 10.49 20.50 -4.28
N GLU A 26 11.39 20.30 -3.31
CA GLU A 26 12.75 20.85 -3.35
C GLU A 26 13.47 20.36 -4.63
N GLU A 27 14.21 21.26 -5.27
CA GLU A 27 15.03 20.96 -6.46
C GLU A 27 16.00 19.80 -6.18
N CYS A 28 16.48 19.18 -7.26
CA CYS A 28 17.41 18.05 -7.16
C CYS A 28 18.65 18.41 -6.30
N ASP A 29 18.78 17.80 -5.13
CA ASP A 29 19.91 18.01 -4.21
C ASP A 29 20.72 16.72 -4.03
N VAL A 30 21.78 16.61 -4.84
CA VAL A 30 22.70 15.47 -4.85
C VAL A 30 23.42 15.29 -3.50
N THR A 31 23.64 16.38 -2.74
CA THR A 31 24.32 16.32 -1.45
C THR A 31 23.43 15.67 -0.40
N LYS A 32 22.17 16.09 -0.33
CA LYS A 32 21.18 15.47 0.55
C LYS A 32 20.89 14.04 0.14
N GLN A 33 20.76 13.77 -1.16
CA GLN A 33 20.58 12.41 -1.68
C GLN A 33 21.73 11.48 -1.23
N ARG A 34 22.99 11.95 -1.33
CA ARG A 34 24.17 11.21 -0.85
C ARG A 34 24.12 10.96 0.65
N LYS A 35 23.72 11.97 1.44
CA LYS A 35 23.59 11.85 2.89
C LYS A 35 22.55 10.79 3.28
N CYS A 36 21.35 10.83 2.70
CA CYS A 36 20.31 9.83 2.97
C CYS A 36 20.76 8.42 2.56
N ARG A 37 21.42 8.29 1.41
CA ARG A 37 22.01 7.02 0.99
C ARG A 37 23.01 6.47 2.01
N GLN A 38 23.91 7.31 2.54
CA GLN A 38 24.88 6.90 3.57
C GLN A 38 24.18 6.48 4.87
N THR A 39 23.16 7.23 5.28
CA THR A 39 22.36 6.89 6.47
C THR A 39 21.64 5.54 6.31
N LEU A 40 21.04 5.27 5.16
CA LEU A 40 20.37 4.00 4.88
C LEU A 40 21.33 2.81 4.93
N VAL A 41 22.51 2.94 4.32
CA VAL A 41 23.55 1.89 4.38
C VAL A 41 23.99 1.66 5.83
N ALA A 42 24.24 2.73 6.59
CA ALA A 42 24.66 2.62 7.99
C ALA A 42 23.60 1.97 8.87
N GLU A 43 22.31 2.27 8.67
CA GLU A 43 21.22 1.64 9.44
C GLU A 43 21.02 0.16 9.05
N LEU A 44 21.16 -0.20 7.77
CA LEU A 44 21.12 -1.62 7.35
C LEU A 44 22.32 -2.41 7.90
N GLU A 45 23.53 -1.85 7.90
CA GLU A 45 24.71 -2.55 8.44
C GLU A 45 24.62 -2.83 9.94
N LYS A 46 23.84 -2.04 10.70
CA LYS A 46 23.56 -2.29 12.12
C LYS A 46 22.79 -3.60 12.32
N GLN A 47 21.95 -4.01 11.36
CA GLN A 47 21.23 -5.29 11.41
C GLN A 47 22.22 -6.47 11.33
N THR A 48 23.14 -6.44 10.36
CA THR A 48 24.10 -7.53 10.12
C THR A 48 25.00 -7.81 11.32
N ARG A 49 25.20 -6.82 12.19
CA ARG A 49 26.02 -6.97 13.40
C ARG A 49 25.29 -7.65 14.57
N GLY A 50 24.03 -8.09 14.39
CA GLY A 50 23.40 -9.09 15.25
C GLY A 50 23.37 -8.72 16.72
N SER A 51 22.83 -7.55 17.07
CA SER A 51 22.53 -7.26 18.47
C SER A 51 21.33 -8.11 18.90
N ALA A 52 21.59 -9.25 19.53
CA ALA A 52 20.58 -10.14 20.12
C ALA A 52 19.74 -9.48 21.23
N THR A 53 19.98 -8.21 21.52
CA THR A 53 19.34 -7.40 22.56
C THR A 53 18.65 -6.15 21.98
N GLU A 54 18.30 -6.13 20.70
CA GLU A 54 17.56 -5.00 20.14
C GLU A 54 16.15 -4.94 20.75
N THR A 55 15.86 -3.86 21.47
CA THR A 55 14.54 -3.68 22.08
C THR A 55 13.51 -3.27 21.03
N THR A 56 12.22 -3.51 21.29
CA THR A 56 11.13 -3.07 20.39
C THR A 56 11.18 -1.57 20.10
N LYS A 57 11.60 -0.76 21.09
CA LYS A 57 11.74 0.70 20.92
C LYS A 57 12.90 1.08 20.00
N ASP A 58 14.01 0.34 20.08
CA ASP A 58 15.17 0.55 19.21
C ASP A 58 14.82 0.21 17.75
N LEU A 59 14.08 -0.90 17.57
CA LEU A 59 13.58 -1.31 16.27
C LEU A 59 12.60 -0.28 15.69
N GLU A 60 11.62 0.19 16.49
CA GLU A 60 10.69 1.25 16.07
C GLU A 60 11.45 2.51 15.60
N GLN A 61 12.42 2.96 16.40
CA GLN A 61 13.19 4.14 16.07
C GLN A 61 14.05 3.94 14.80
N ARG A 62 14.59 2.73 14.59
CA ARG A 62 15.28 2.35 13.35
C ARG A 62 14.32 2.40 12.17
N CYS A 63 13.14 1.82 12.30
CA CYS A 63 12.11 1.82 11.26
C CYS A 63 11.73 3.24 10.84
N ARG A 64 11.47 4.15 11.79
CA ARG A 64 11.19 5.57 11.49
C ARG A 64 12.35 6.26 10.76
N ARG A 65 13.61 5.97 11.14
CA ARG A 65 14.79 6.53 10.45
C ARG A 65 14.92 5.99 9.03
N LEU A 66 14.74 4.69 8.84
CA LEU A 66 14.77 4.07 7.52
C LEU A 66 13.67 4.63 6.63
N GLU A 67 12.44 4.72 7.15
CA GLU A 67 11.28 5.26 6.45
C GLU A 67 11.53 6.68 5.94
N GLY A 68 11.92 7.60 6.81
CA GLY A 68 12.15 8.99 6.42
C GLY A 68 13.28 9.14 5.39
N ASN A 69 14.37 8.37 5.54
CA ASN A 69 15.49 8.43 4.59
C ASN A 69 15.20 7.72 3.27
N LEU A 70 14.43 6.63 3.29
CA LEU A 70 14.00 5.90 2.09
C LEU A 70 13.05 6.77 1.27
N ASN A 71 12.03 7.34 1.92
CA ASN A 71 11.08 8.23 1.29
C ASN A 71 11.78 9.40 0.60
N TYR A 72 12.71 10.05 1.33
CA TYR A 72 13.50 11.14 0.76
C TYR A 72 14.34 10.68 -0.44
N LEU A 73 15.04 9.55 -0.33
CA LEU A 73 15.87 9.02 -1.41
C LEU A 73 15.04 8.71 -2.66
N VAL A 74 13.86 8.12 -2.49
CA VAL A 74 12.92 7.80 -3.58
C VAL A 74 12.47 9.04 -4.30
N LEU A 75 12.00 10.05 -3.56
CA LEU A 75 11.58 11.32 -4.14
C LEU A 75 12.72 12.00 -4.89
N GLN A 76 13.95 11.96 -4.36
CA GLN A 76 15.12 12.51 -5.05
C GLN A 76 15.49 11.71 -6.32
N VAL A 77 15.45 10.38 -6.29
CA VAL A 77 15.78 9.56 -7.48
C VAL A 77 14.81 9.80 -8.63
N THR A 78 13.53 10.08 -8.35
CA THR A 78 12.56 10.43 -9.40
C THR A 78 12.82 11.78 -10.08
N ARG A 79 13.65 12.64 -9.49
CA ARG A 79 13.94 14.01 -9.98
C ARG A 79 15.38 14.17 -10.46
N CYS A 80 16.31 13.50 -9.78
CA CYS A 80 17.73 13.50 -10.06
C CYS A 80 18.08 12.24 -10.85
N PRO A 81 18.31 12.32 -12.18
CA PRO A 81 18.85 11.20 -12.94
C PRO A 81 20.29 10.94 -12.48
N THR A 82 20.44 10.15 -11.41
CA THR A 82 21.72 9.62 -10.96
C THR A 82 21.94 8.24 -11.58
N PRO A 83 23.16 7.90 -12.00
CA PRO A 83 23.44 6.61 -12.62
C PRO A 83 23.17 5.46 -11.63
N ASN A 84 22.06 4.75 -11.85
CA ASN A 84 21.61 3.38 -11.48
C ASN A 84 22.01 2.72 -10.15
N ARG A 85 22.78 3.34 -9.26
CA ARG A 85 23.30 2.70 -8.04
C ARG A 85 22.36 2.79 -6.83
N SER A 86 21.25 3.52 -6.94
CA SER A 86 20.31 3.69 -5.83
C SER A 86 19.24 2.60 -5.79
N GLY A 87 18.90 1.97 -6.92
CA GLY A 87 17.84 0.95 -7.01
C GLY A 87 18.06 -0.24 -6.08
N ASP A 88 19.25 -0.85 -6.11
CA ASP A 88 19.58 -2.01 -5.25
C ASP A 88 19.53 -1.68 -3.75
N LEU A 89 19.90 -0.45 -3.37
CA LEU A 89 19.79 -0.01 -1.98
C LEU A 89 18.34 0.22 -1.60
N ILE A 90 17.58 0.93 -2.44
CA ILE A 90 16.16 1.20 -2.23
C ILE A 90 15.40 -0.12 -2.04
N ASN A 91 15.58 -1.09 -2.95
CA ASN A 91 14.91 -2.39 -2.87
C ASN A 91 15.28 -3.16 -1.59
N ARG A 92 16.55 -3.16 -1.19
CA ARG A 92 16.98 -3.83 0.05
C ARG A 92 16.41 -3.17 1.30
N VAL A 93 16.42 -1.84 1.39
CA VAL A 93 15.82 -1.11 2.52
C VAL A 93 14.32 -1.35 2.57
N TRP A 94 13.65 -1.26 1.42
CA TRP A 94 12.19 -1.45 1.32
C TRP A 94 11.78 -2.85 1.76
N LYS A 95 12.44 -3.91 1.28
CA LYS A 95 12.21 -5.28 1.74
C LYS A 95 12.44 -5.44 3.24
N TYR A 96 13.55 -4.90 3.76
CA TYR A 96 13.80 -4.91 5.21
C TYR A 96 12.66 -4.24 5.99
N MET A 97 12.14 -3.12 5.50
CA MET A 97 11.03 -2.43 6.14
C MET A 97 9.73 -3.24 6.09
N GLN A 98 9.42 -3.91 4.97
CA GLN A 98 8.26 -4.80 4.91
C GLN A 98 8.38 -5.94 5.94
N ASP A 99 9.56 -6.55 6.01
CA ASP A 99 9.78 -7.71 6.88
C ASP A 99 9.79 -7.34 8.38
N ASN A 100 10.26 -6.13 8.73
CA ASN A 100 10.58 -5.77 10.12
C ASN A 100 9.80 -4.58 10.67
N CYS A 101 9.24 -3.72 9.82
CA CYS A 101 8.71 -2.42 10.19
C CYS A 101 7.19 -2.26 10.03
N ASP A 102 6.51 -3.18 9.34
CA ASP A 102 5.05 -3.12 9.11
C ASP A 102 4.22 -2.94 10.39
N ALA A 103 4.73 -3.43 11.53
CA ALA A 103 4.06 -3.28 12.82
C ALA A 103 4.05 -1.85 13.38
N PHE A 104 4.92 -0.96 12.90
CA PHE A 104 5.06 0.41 13.36
C PHE A 104 4.31 1.43 12.50
N GLY A 105 3.54 0.95 11.51
CA GLY A 105 2.81 1.78 10.57
C GLY A 105 3.52 1.91 9.22
N GLY A 106 2.90 2.67 8.33
CA GLY A 106 3.39 2.91 6.98
C GLY A 106 2.44 3.83 6.24
N TRP A 107 2.65 4.06 4.95
CA TRP A 107 1.80 4.97 4.17
C TRP A 107 0.30 4.58 4.24
N TRP A 108 -0.01 3.29 4.42
CA TRP A 108 -1.37 2.77 4.52
C TRP A 108 -2.08 3.11 5.84
N SER A 109 -1.40 3.71 6.82
CA SER A 109 -2.06 4.22 8.02
C SER A 109 -2.60 5.63 7.87
N TYR A 110 -2.29 6.31 6.76
CA TYR A 110 -2.71 7.69 6.52
C TYR A 110 -3.93 7.74 5.60
N ASP A 111 -4.99 8.42 6.03
CA ASP A 111 -6.27 8.51 5.30
C ASP A 111 -6.12 9.13 3.90
N CYS A 112 -5.13 10.03 3.73
CA CYS A 112 -4.78 10.64 2.45
C CYS A 112 -4.62 9.63 1.30
N PHE A 113 -3.94 8.51 1.54
CA PHE A 113 -3.68 7.52 0.48
C PHE A 113 -4.89 6.64 0.16
N HIS A 114 -6.02 6.84 0.84
CA HIS A 114 -7.28 6.11 0.62
C HIS A 114 -8.35 6.94 -0.08
N LEU A 115 -8.05 8.20 -0.39
CA LEU A 115 -8.95 9.09 -1.12
C LEU A 115 -9.33 8.50 -2.47
N GLU A 116 -10.57 8.73 -2.90
CA GLU A 116 -11.04 8.25 -4.22
C GLU A 116 -10.20 8.80 -5.38
N ASP A 117 -9.65 10.01 -5.25
CA ASP A 117 -8.78 10.59 -6.27
C ASP A 117 -7.43 9.85 -6.37
N MET A 118 -6.91 9.30 -5.27
CA MET A 118 -5.73 8.43 -5.29
C MET A 118 -6.01 7.15 -6.08
N LYS A 119 -7.17 6.52 -5.84
CA LYS A 119 -7.61 5.34 -6.60
C LYS A 119 -7.80 5.65 -8.09
N LYS A 120 -8.25 6.86 -8.44
CA LYS A 120 -8.32 7.31 -9.85
C LYS A 120 -6.92 7.41 -10.46
N CYS A 121 -5.94 7.93 -9.73
CA CYS A 121 -4.56 7.96 -10.18
C CYS A 121 -4.02 6.54 -10.40
N GLU A 122 -4.25 5.61 -9.48
CA GLU A 122 -3.83 4.20 -9.61
C GLU A 122 -4.37 3.54 -10.88
N LYS A 123 -5.61 3.85 -11.27
CA LYS A 123 -6.22 3.33 -12.52
C LYS A 123 -5.48 3.77 -13.78
N ILE A 124 -4.75 4.89 -13.76
CA ILE A 124 -3.88 5.32 -14.87
C ILE A 124 -2.74 4.31 -15.06
N PHE A 125 -2.26 3.72 -13.96
CA PHE A 125 -1.10 2.84 -13.93
C PHE A 125 -1.49 1.36 -13.81
N ALA A 126 -2.25 0.86 -14.79
CA ALA A 126 -2.67 -0.54 -14.85
C ALA A 126 -1.54 -1.56 -15.17
N LEU A 127 -0.30 -1.09 -15.36
CA LEU A 127 0.83 -1.88 -15.91
C LEU A 127 1.93 -2.21 -14.89
N ARG A 128 1.58 -2.39 -13.61
CA ARG A 128 2.53 -2.60 -12.49
C ARG A 128 3.51 -3.76 -12.71
N ASP A 129 3.12 -4.81 -13.44
CA ASP A 129 3.93 -6.02 -13.67
C ASP A 129 4.63 -6.03 -15.05
N SER A 130 4.52 -4.93 -15.81
CA SER A 130 5.21 -4.82 -17.09
C SER A 130 6.69 -4.45 -16.90
N LYS A 131 7.56 -4.99 -17.75
CA LYS A 131 8.96 -4.53 -17.80
C LYS A 131 9.01 -3.04 -18.13
N ALA A 132 10.01 -2.35 -17.60
CA ALA A 132 10.26 -0.95 -17.94
C ALA A 132 10.45 -0.81 -19.45
N SER A 133 9.50 -0.11 -20.08
CA SER A 133 9.44 0.21 -21.49
C SER A 133 9.14 1.71 -21.61
N GLN A 134 9.36 2.31 -22.78
CA GLN A 134 9.03 3.72 -22.96
C GLN A 134 7.56 4.03 -22.66
N THR A 135 6.65 3.12 -23.00
CA THR A 135 5.21 3.25 -22.74
C THR A 135 4.90 3.13 -21.25
N SER A 136 5.40 2.09 -20.57
CA SER A 136 5.15 1.92 -19.12
C SER A 136 5.77 3.04 -18.29
N CYS A 137 6.93 3.58 -18.70
CA CYS A 137 7.52 4.74 -18.06
C CYS A 137 6.72 6.04 -18.26
N ARG A 138 6.05 6.21 -19.41
CA ARG A 138 5.14 7.33 -19.62
C ARG A 138 3.91 7.24 -18.73
N GLU A 139 3.31 6.06 -18.60
CA GLU A 139 2.17 5.86 -17.70
C GLU A 139 2.57 6.02 -16.23
N TYR A 140 3.76 5.52 -15.84
CA TYR A 140 4.30 5.75 -14.50
C TYR A 140 4.47 7.25 -14.20
N ASP A 141 5.00 8.03 -15.14
CA ASP A 141 5.19 9.46 -14.92
C ASP A 141 3.86 10.21 -14.77
N ARG A 142 2.83 9.85 -15.56
CA ARG A 142 1.46 10.39 -15.36
C ARG A 142 0.89 10.05 -14.00
N PHE A 143 1.04 8.79 -13.58
CA PHE A 143 0.63 8.34 -12.26
C PHE A 143 1.32 9.11 -11.14
N ARG A 144 2.64 9.25 -11.21
CA ARG A 144 3.44 9.99 -10.24
C ARG A 144 2.99 11.45 -10.13
N HIS A 145 2.73 12.13 -11.25
CA HIS A 145 2.22 13.50 -11.25
C HIS A 145 0.82 13.60 -10.67
N CYS A 146 -0.09 12.70 -11.06
CA CYS A 146 -1.45 12.64 -10.50
C CYS A 146 -1.43 12.49 -8.98
N ILE A 147 -0.64 11.55 -8.46
CA ILE A 147 -0.46 11.34 -7.01
C ILE A 147 0.14 12.59 -6.34
N GLY A 148 1.17 13.18 -6.94
CA GLY A 148 1.77 14.41 -6.43
C GLY A 148 0.76 15.56 -6.30
N ASP A 149 -0.10 15.74 -7.31
CA ASP A 149 -1.14 16.77 -7.33
C ASP A 149 -2.20 16.52 -6.25
N VAL A 150 -2.67 15.29 -6.08
CA VAL A 150 -3.66 14.94 -5.05
C VAL A 150 -3.08 15.14 -3.66
N VAL A 151 -1.88 14.59 -3.41
CA VAL A 151 -1.20 14.69 -2.11
C VAL A 151 -0.91 16.15 -1.75
N GLN A 152 -0.47 16.98 -2.70
CA GLN A 152 -0.19 18.38 -2.43
C GLN A 152 -1.45 19.23 -2.16
N LYS A 153 -2.59 18.89 -2.78
CA LYS A 153 -3.83 19.65 -2.66
C LYS A 153 -4.70 19.23 -1.48
N GLN A 154 -4.71 17.95 -1.15
CA GLN A 154 -5.72 17.37 -0.26
C GLN A 154 -5.15 16.78 1.04
N CYS A 155 -3.84 16.59 1.14
CA CYS A 155 -3.25 15.86 2.26
C CYS A 155 -2.42 16.75 3.19
N ASP A 156 -2.22 16.27 4.40
CA ASP A 156 -1.43 16.96 5.41
C ASP A 156 0.07 16.82 5.14
N ARG A 157 0.85 17.72 5.75
CA ARG A 157 2.32 17.73 5.58
C ARG A 157 2.98 16.41 5.96
N GLU A 158 2.43 15.71 6.95
CA GLU A 158 2.94 14.41 7.39
C GLU A 158 2.72 13.34 6.32
N ASP A 159 1.57 13.33 5.64
CA ASP A 159 1.25 12.39 4.56
C ASP A 159 2.22 12.53 3.38
N VAL A 160 2.61 13.78 3.06
CA VAL A 160 3.61 14.05 2.01
C VAL A 160 4.93 13.33 2.29
N LEU A 161 5.29 13.15 3.56
CA LEU A 161 6.50 12.43 3.97
C LEU A 161 6.41 10.91 3.81
N SER A 162 5.25 10.36 3.45
CA SER A 162 5.06 8.94 3.14
C SER A 162 4.80 8.67 1.65
N MET A 163 4.72 9.72 0.82
CA MET A 163 4.40 9.61 -0.61
C MET A 163 5.39 8.74 -1.41
N GLY A 164 6.68 8.85 -1.14
CA GLY A 164 7.71 8.00 -1.74
C GLY A 164 7.56 6.52 -1.39
N ASN A 165 7.14 6.18 -0.16
CA ASN A 165 6.83 4.80 0.21
C ASN A 165 5.60 4.27 -0.52
N TYR A 166 4.57 5.11 -0.65
CA TYR A 166 3.38 4.77 -1.44
C TYR A 166 3.72 4.53 -2.92
N LEU A 167 4.53 5.40 -3.52
CA LEU A 167 5.01 5.22 -4.89
C LEU A 167 5.82 3.93 -5.02
N LEU A 168 6.69 3.64 -4.03
CA LEU A 168 7.50 2.41 -3.95
C LEU A 168 6.67 1.16 -3.98
N ASP A 169 5.64 1.11 -3.14
CA ASP A 169 4.71 0.00 -3.17
C ASP A 169 4.07 -0.07 -4.56
N SER A 170 3.41 1.01 -4.98
CA SER A 170 2.56 1.07 -6.18
C SER A 170 3.29 0.82 -7.50
N ALA A 171 4.53 1.27 -7.64
CA ALA A 171 5.26 1.26 -8.91
C ALA A 171 6.55 0.43 -8.89
N GLY A 172 6.97 -0.07 -7.72
CA GLY A 172 8.15 -0.92 -7.57
C GLY A 172 9.40 -0.32 -8.23
N GLU A 173 10.04 -1.10 -9.09
CA GLU A 173 11.31 -0.74 -9.72
C GLU A 173 11.20 0.37 -10.78
N MET A 174 9.99 0.71 -11.24
CA MET A 174 9.79 1.77 -12.23
C MET A 174 10.28 3.13 -11.72
N ILE A 175 10.26 3.34 -10.41
CA ILE A 175 10.74 4.57 -9.75
C ILE A 175 12.17 4.95 -10.13
N TRP A 176 13.06 3.94 -10.27
CA TRP A 176 14.47 4.18 -10.60
C TRP A 176 14.87 3.64 -11.97
N THR A 177 14.03 2.83 -12.60
CA THR A 177 14.29 2.32 -13.94
C THR A 177 13.77 3.27 -15.02
N CYS A 178 12.70 4.01 -14.74
CA CYS A 178 12.17 4.99 -15.67
C CYS A 178 12.94 6.31 -15.59
N PRO A 179 13.47 6.81 -16.72
CA PRO A 179 14.16 8.08 -16.74
C PRO A 179 13.16 9.21 -16.46
N HIS A 180 13.57 10.20 -15.67
CA HIS A 180 12.81 11.43 -15.50
C HIS A 180 12.63 12.12 -16.86
N GLN A 181 11.38 12.33 -17.28
CA GLN A 181 11.08 13.10 -18.47
C GLN A 181 10.91 14.56 -18.03
N SER A 182 11.85 15.41 -18.44
CA SER A 182 11.87 16.84 -18.09
C SER A 182 10.80 17.66 -18.81
N GLU A 183 10.04 17.06 -19.75
CA GLU A 183 8.93 17.74 -20.41
C GLU A 183 7.62 17.47 -19.66
N PRO A 184 7.01 18.50 -19.05
CA PRO A 184 5.71 18.36 -18.42
C PRO A 184 4.66 18.13 -19.51
N GLN A 185 4.32 16.86 -19.78
CA GLN A 185 3.03 16.59 -20.39
C GLN A 185 1.98 16.96 -19.35
N LYS A 186 1.24 18.06 -19.59
CA LYS A 186 0.05 18.39 -18.78
C LYS A 186 -0.77 17.12 -18.58
N SER A 187 -0.90 16.67 -17.34
CA SER A 187 -1.78 15.57 -16.99
C SER A 187 -3.17 15.87 -17.56
N PRO A 188 -3.75 15.03 -18.41
CA PRO A 188 -5.06 15.29 -19.03
C PRO A 188 -6.23 15.29 -18.04
N ILE A 189 -5.96 15.06 -16.75
CA ILE A 189 -6.94 14.63 -15.78
C ILE A 189 -6.90 15.62 -14.63
N VAL A 190 -7.79 16.63 -14.66
CA VAL A 190 -8.62 17.05 -13.53
C VAL A 190 -9.87 17.83 -14.03
N ASP A 191 -9.82 18.53 -15.17
CA ASP A 191 -10.93 19.45 -15.52
C ASP A 191 -12.06 18.92 -16.43
N GLU A 192 -11.89 17.80 -17.13
CA GLU A 192 -12.99 17.22 -17.92
C GLU A 192 -13.04 15.71 -17.67
N GLY A 193 -14.26 15.20 -17.43
CA GLY A 193 -14.53 13.82 -17.02
C GLY A 193 -13.70 12.81 -17.81
N PHE A 194 -13.13 11.85 -17.08
CA PHE A 194 -12.28 10.77 -17.58
C PHE A 194 -12.93 10.06 -18.78
N VAL A 195 -12.68 10.52 -20.00
CA VAL A 195 -13.04 9.81 -21.22
C VAL A 195 -12.03 8.67 -21.33
N GLY A 196 -12.47 7.47 -20.94
CA GLY A 196 -11.72 6.25 -21.19
C GLY A 196 -11.26 6.27 -22.65
N VAL A 197 -9.95 6.13 -22.86
CA VAL A 197 -9.38 6.02 -24.19
C VAL A 197 -9.99 4.77 -24.82
N ASP A 198 -11.02 5.00 -25.63
CA ASP A 198 -11.58 3.98 -26.50
C ASP A 198 -10.45 3.54 -27.41
N ARG A 199 -10.03 2.29 -27.23
CA ARG A 199 -8.93 1.68 -27.96
C ARG A 199 -9.40 1.48 -29.40
N LYS A 200 -9.28 2.55 -30.20
CA LYS A 200 -9.65 2.54 -31.61
C LYS A 200 -8.62 1.70 -32.36
N ASP A 201 -9.02 0.50 -32.72
CA ASP A 201 -8.26 -0.39 -33.58
C ASP A 201 -7.94 0.31 -34.91
N THR A 202 -6.64 0.47 -35.17
CA THR A 202 -6.14 0.92 -36.47
C THR A 202 -6.28 -0.24 -37.46
N VAL A 203 -7.37 -0.24 -38.22
CA VAL A 203 -7.50 -0.98 -39.47
C VAL A 203 -6.72 -0.23 -40.54
N GLY A 204 -5.78 -0.91 -41.21
CA GLY A 204 -5.14 -0.35 -42.40
C GLY A 204 -3.86 -1.00 -42.89
N HIS A 205 -3.84 -2.32 -43.14
CA HIS A 205 -3.06 -2.83 -44.28
C HIS A 205 -3.59 -4.19 -44.78
N ASP A 206 -4.08 -4.16 -46.01
CA ASP A 206 -4.46 -5.31 -46.83
C ASP A 206 -3.27 -6.26 -47.04
N GLN A 207 -3.43 -7.53 -46.64
CA GLN A 207 -2.83 -8.65 -47.37
C GLN A 207 -3.79 -9.84 -47.33
N SER A 208 -4.29 -10.18 -48.51
CA SER A 208 -5.11 -11.34 -48.85
C SER A 208 -4.42 -12.65 -48.45
N ILE A 209 -4.98 -13.39 -47.49
CA ILE A 209 -4.79 -14.84 -47.36
C ILE A 209 -6.11 -15.52 -46.97
N GLN A 210 -6.43 -16.54 -47.76
CA GLN A 210 -7.51 -17.54 -47.75
C GLN A 210 -8.36 -17.72 -46.48
N SER A 211 -9.67 -17.64 -46.70
CA SER A 211 -10.74 -18.03 -45.78
C SER A 211 -10.77 -19.55 -45.56
N HIS A 212 -10.51 -19.99 -44.32
CA HIS A 212 -10.98 -21.27 -43.81
C HIS A 212 -12.17 -21.02 -42.87
N SER A 213 -13.32 -21.56 -43.25
CA SER A 213 -14.56 -21.55 -42.48
C SER A 213 -14.39 -22.35 -41.20
N VAL A 214 -14.41 -21.69 -40.04
CA VAL A 214 -14.50 -22.33 -38.73
C VAL A 214 -15.83 -21.93 -38.08
N LEU A 215 -16.64 -22.94 -37.78
CA LEU A 215 -17.89 -22.85 -37.03
C LEU A 215 -17.64 -22.19 -35.66
N PRO A 216 -18.56 -21.33 -35.15
CA PRO A 216 -18.46 -20.85 -33.78
C PRO A 216 -18.82 -21.97 -32.78
N PRO A 217 -18.09 -22.13 -31.67
CA PRO A 217 -18.50 -23.01 -30.58
C PRO A 217 -19.65 -22.39 -29.77
N PRO A 218 -20.47 -23.21 -29.09
CA PRO A 218 -21.68 -22.74 -28.41
C PRO A 218 -21.34 -21.94 -27.15
N LEU A 219 -22.16 -20.91 -26.90
CA LEU A 219 -22.25 -20.18 -25.63
C LEU A 219 -22.58 -21.17 -24.50
N GLY A 220 -21.59 -21.46 -23.66
CA GLY A 220 -21.73 -22.33 -22.49
C GLY A 220 -21.18 -21.67 -21.23
N SER A 221 -22.09 -21.23 -20.36
CA SER A 221 -21.98 -21.20 -18.89
C SER A 221 -20.65 -20.77 -18.25
N ALA A 222 -20.58 -19.51 -17.82
CA ALA A 222 -19.56 -18.98 -16.90
C ALA A 222 -19.57 -19.65 -15.49
N SER A 223 -20.54 -20.51 -15.19
CA SER A 223 -20.64 -21.21 -13.90
C SER A 223 -19.63 -22.38 -13.75
N GLY A 224 -18.97 -22.81 -14.84
CA GLY A 224 -18.05 -23.96 -14.81
C GLY A 224 -16.63 -23.64 -14.36
N LYS A 225 -16.15 -22.40 -14.58
CA LYS A 225 -14.78 -22.01 -14.17
C LYS A 225 -14.62 -21.91 -12.65
N ILE A 226 -15.66 -21.47 -11.94
CA ILE A 226 -15.66 -21.34 -10.48
C ILE A 226 -15.55 -22.74 -9.81
N ALA A 227 -16.28 -23.74 -10.34
CA ALA A 227 -16.27 -25.09 -9.77
C ALA A 227 -14.93 -25.83 -9.98
N VAL A 228 -14.26 -25.59 -11.11
CA VAL A 228 -12.93 -26.17 -11.39
C VAL A 228 -11.87 -25.55 -10.48
N GLU A 229 -11.92 -24.23 -10.27
CA GLU A 229 -11.00 -23.51 -9.38
C GLU A 229 -11.19 -23.93 -7.91
N GLU A 230 -12.43 -24.11 -7.47
CA GLU A 230 -12.76 -24.58 -6.12
C GLU A 230 -12.26 -26.02 -5.85
N SER A 231 -12.25 -26.88 -6.87
CA SER A 231 -11.71 -28.24 -6.77
C SER A 231 -10.18 -28.27 -6.65
N HIS A 232 -9.47 -27.39 -7.38
CA HIS A 232 -8.03 -27.26 -7.29
C HIS A 232 -7.61 -26.67 -5.95
N LEU A 233 -8.34 -25.65 -5.47
CA LEU A 233 -8.20 -25.11 -4.13
C LEU A 233 -8.40 -26.19 -3.07
N ARG A 234 -9.48 -26.98 -3.13
CA ARG A 234 -9.68 -28.11 -2.19
C ARG A 234 -8.54 -29.10 -2.23
N SER A 235 -7.97 -29.40 -3.39
CA SER A 235 -6.79 -30.27 -3.51
C SER A 235 -5.57 -29.67 -2.80
N VAL A 236 -5.26 -28.40 -3.05
CA VAL A 236 -4.13 -27.69 -2.41
C VAL A 236 -4.31 -27.59 -0.90
N TYR A 237 -5.53 -27.30 -0.43
CA TYR A 237 -5.87 -27.29 1.00
C TYR A 237 -5.85 -28.70 1.62
N SER A 238 -6.30 -29.73 0.91
CA SER A 238 -6.21 -31.11 1.39
C SER A 238 -4.76 -31.56 1.53
N SER A 239 -3.89 -31.25 0.57
CA SER A 239 -2.44 -31.52 0.68
C SER A 239 -1.80 -30.77 1.85
N ALA A 240 -2.26 -29.55 2.16
CA ALA A 240 -1.87 -28.82 3.35
C ALA A 240 -2.34 -29.47 4.66
N LEU A 241 -3.52 -30.08 4.66
CA LEU A 241 -4.12 -30.72 5.83
C LEU A 241 -3.63 -32.15 6.10
N THR A 242 -3.22 -32.89 5.06
CA THR A 242 -2.75 -34.29 5.15
C THR A 242 -1.29 -34.43 5.58
N GLY A 243 -0.56 -33.33 5.80
CA GLY A 243 0.82 -33.38 6.27
C GLY A 243 1.87 -33.48 5.16
N GLU A 244 1.46 -33.46 3.89
CA GLU A 244 2.35 -33.51 2.71
C GLU A 244 2.62 -32.13 2.08
N SER A 245 2.11 -31.05 2.68
CA SER A 245 2.52 -29.68 2.34
C SER A 245 4.02 -29.50 2.60
N PRO A 246 4.69 -28.56 1.91
CA PRO A 246 6.08 -28.21 2.17
C PRO A 246 6.20 -27.59 3.57
N PHE A 247 6.08 -28.42 4.60
CA PHE A 247 6.39 -28.03 5.96
C PHE A 247 7.87 -27.70 5.97
N ILE A 248 8.13 -26.46 6.37
CA ILE A 248 9.45 -25.92 6.55
C ILE A 248 10.23 -26.87 7.46
N THR A 249 11.16 -27.61 6.87
CA THR A 249 12.03 -28.55 7.57
C THR A 249 12.86 -27.75 8.58
N GLY A 250 12.67 -27.98 9.88
CA GLY A 250 13.38 -27.26 10.94
C GLY A 250 12.50 -26.47 11.92
N CYS A 251 11.18 -26.40 11.67
CA CYS A 251 10.22 -25.87 12.63
C CYS A 251 9.89 -26.88 13.75
N ASN A 252 9.68 -26.41 14.98
CA ASN A 252 9.18 -27.26 16.09
C ASN A 252 7.75 -27.77 15.77
N ALA A 253 7.37 -28.95 16.25
CA ALA A 253 6.00 -29.47 16.21
C ALA A 253 4.94 -28.44 16.69
N ARG A 254 5.31 -27.58 17.65
CA ARG A 254 4.46 -26.47 18.10
C ARG A 254 4.17 -25.44 17.00
N ALA A 255 5.16 -25.16 16.15
CA ALA A 255 4.97 -24.29 14.99
C ALA A 255 3.94 -24.88 14.02
N THR A 256 4.02 -26.19 13.78
CA THR A 256 3.10 -26.92 12.90
C THR A 256 1.66 -26.83 13.40
N GLU A 257 1.45 -26.96 14.71
CA GLU A 257 0.14 -26.81 15.34
C GLU A 257 -0.41 -25.39 15.20
N GLU A 258 0.40 -24.36 15.47
CA GLU A 258 0.01 -22.95 15.29
C GLU A 258 -0.29 -22.62 13.82
N MET A 259 0.54 -23.07 12.88
CA MET A 259 0.31 -22.91 11.44
C MET A 259 -0.99 -23.59 11.00
N ARG A 260 -1.31 -24.76 11.55
CA ARG A 260 -2.59 -25.44 11.32
C ARG A 260 -3.76 -24.62 11.88
N GLY A 261 -3.61 -24.06 13.08
CA GLY A 261 -4.59 -23.15 13.66
C GLY A 261 -4.84 -21.90 12.81
N CYS A 262 -3.79 -21.34 12.19
CA CYS A 262 -3.94 -20.25 11.21
C CYS A 262 -4.79 -20.68 10.03
N LEU A 263 -4.53 -21.88 9.48
CA LEU A 263 -5.25 -22.41 8.32
C LEU A 263 -6.72 -22.68 8.63
N ASP A 264 -7.01 -23.29 9.78
CA ASP A 264 -8.38 -23.57 10.21
C ASP A 264 -9.18 -22.26 10.40
N ARG A 265 -8.56 -21.22 10.99
CA ARG A 265 -9.17 -19.89 11.11
C ARG A 265 -9.41 -19.25 9.74
N HIS A 266 -8.46 -19.36 8.82
CA HIS A 266 -8.62 -18.87 7.45
C HIS A 266 -9.81 -19.52 6.75
N GLN A 267 -9.93 -20.84 6.83
CA GLN A 267 -11.05 -21.59 6.24
C GLN A 267 -12.38 -21.13 6.85
N TYR A 268 -12.43 -20.99 8.17
CA TYR A 268 -13.62 -20.49 8.86
C TYR A 268 -14.03 -19.08 8.41
N GLU A 269 -13.09 -18.13 8.36
CA GLU A 269 -13.35 -16.75 7.93
C GLU A 269 -13.78 -16.67 6.46
N ARG A 270 -13.18 -17.51 5.60
CA ARG A 270 -13.58 -17.63 4.19
C ARG A 270 -14.99 -18.20 4.05
N ASP A 271 -15.32 -19.25 4.80
CA ASP A 271 -16.65 -19.86 4.74
C ASP A 271 -17.73 -18.89 5.28
N GLN A 272 -17.38 -18.03 6.26
CA GLN A 272 -18.24 -16.91 6.65
C GLN A 272 -18.41 -15.88 5.52
N ALA A 273 -17.37 -15.59 4.75
CA ALA A 273 -17.42 -14.65 3.63
C ALA A 273 -18.41 -15.11 2.54
N LEU A 274 -18.51 -16.41 2.29
CA LEU A 274 -19.50 -16.99 1.37
C LEU A 274 -20.95 -16.70 1.76
N GLY A 275 -21.21 -16.43 3.05
CA GLY A 275 -22.53 -16.02 3.55
C GLY A 275 -22.88 -14.55 3.34
N ALA A 276 -21.95 -13.71 2.86
CA ALA A 276 -22.21 -12.31 2.57
C ALA A 276 -23.16 -12.18 1.35
N ARG A 277 -24.14 -11.27 1.45
CA ARG A 277 -25.14 -11.04 0.41
C ARG A 277 -24.61 -10.22 -0.77
N ASP A 278 -23.62 -9.39 -0.51
CA ASP A 278 -23.01 -8.47 -1.46
C ASP A 278 -21.67 -9.04 -1.92
N ASP A 279 -21.43 -9.01 -3.23
CA ASP A 279 -20.19 -9.48 -3.85
C ASP A 279 -18.98 -8.69 -3.37
N GLU A 280 -19.15 -7.38 -3.12
CA GLU A 280 -18.07 -6.52 -2.62
C GLU A 280 -17.73 -6.83 -1.15
N ASP A 281 -18.74 -6.98 -0.28
CA ASP A 281 -18.52 -7.38 1.11
C ASP A 281 -17.96 -8.81 1.22
N ARG A 282 -18.40 -9.72 0.33
CA ARG A 282 -17.82 -11.06 0.21
C ARG A 282 -16.35 -11.00 -0.16
N LEU A 283 -16.00 -10.28 -1.23
CA LEU A 283 -14.62 -10.12 -1.68
C LEU A 283 -13.76 -9.51 -0.57
N ARG A 284 -14.23 -8.43 0.07
CA ARG A 284 -13.55 -7.80 1.20
C ARG A 284 -13.27 -8.83 2.31
N LYS A 285 -14.28 -9.58 2.75
CA LYS A 285 -14.11 -10.59 3.82
C LYS A 285 -13.14 -11.69 3.45
N GLU A 286 -13.20 -12.21 2.21
CA GLU A 286 -12.24 -13.21 1.72
C GLU A 286 -10.80 -12.66 1.73
N CYS A 287 -10.63 -11.42 1.29
CA CYS A 287 -9.32 -10.76 1.28
C CYS A 287 -8.78 -10.54 2.68
N CYS A 288 -9.65 -10.16 3.61
CA CYS A 288 -9.30 -10.01 5.01
C CYS A 288 -8.90 -11.31 5.68
N ALA A 289 -9.63 -12.40 5.41
CA ALA A 289 -9.25 -13.72 5.85
C ALA A 289 -7.83 -14.09 5.36
N THR A 290 -7.58 -13.85 4.08
CA THR A 290 -6.28 -14.13 3.44
C THR A 290 -5.14 -13.34 4.09
N TRP A 291 -5.34 -12.05 4.35
CA TRP A 291 -4.35 -11.21 5.04
C TRP A 291 -4.09 -11.65 6.47
N ASN A 292 -5.15 -11.95 7.24
CA ASN A 292 -5.04 -12.44 8.61
C ASN A 292 -4.28 -13.76 8.68
N TYR A 293 -4.52 -14.65 7.72
CA TYR A 293 -3.82 -15.92 7.62
C TYR A 293 -2.33 -15.73 7.35
N ARG A 294 -1.95 -14.90 6.37
CA ARG A 294 -0.55 -14.61 6.07
C ARG A 294 0.17 -14.06 7.31
N ARG A 295 -0.44 -13.10 8.00
CA ARG A 295 0.11 -12.51 9.23
C ARG A 295 0.24 -13.54 10.35
N CYS A 296 -0.77 -14.41 10.51
CA CYS A 296 -0.75 -15.50 11.48
C CYS A 296 0.41 -16.46 11.20
N LEU A 297 0.57 -16.88 9.94
CA LEU A 297 1.60 -17.81 9.52
C LEU A 297 3.01 -17.23 9.74
N GLN A 298 3.24 -15.99 9.30
CA GLN A 298 4.51 -15.27 9.51
C GLN A 298 4.85 -15.20 11.00
N ASN A 299 3.88 -14.87 11.86
CA ASN A 299 4.12 -14.79 13.29
C ASN A 299 4.40 -16.17 13.92
N ALA A 300 3.67 -17.21 13.52
CA ALA A 300 3.88 -18.58 13.99
C ALA A 300 5.29 -19.08 13.63
N VAL A 301 5.72 -18.86 12.39
CA VAL A 301 7.07 -19.25 11.93
C VAL A 301 8.14 -18.45 12.67
N ARG A 302 7.98 -17.13 12.77
CA ARG A 302 8.94 -16.25 13.47
C ARG A 302 9.14 -16.63 14.93
N ILE A 303 8.09 -17.07 15.63
CA ILE A 303 8.17 -17.44 17.05
C ILE A 303 8.77 -18.84 17.23
N HIS A 304 8.41 -19.79 16.36
CA HIS A 304 8.64 -21.21 16.61
C HIS A 304 9.69 -21.87 15.72
N CYS A 305 10.22 -21.15 14.74
CA CYS A 305 11.24 -21.65 13.83
C CYS A 305 12.48 -20.72 13.87
N TYR A 306 13.51 -21.17 14.60
CA TYR A 306 14.68 -20.36 14.93
C TYR A 306 15.68 -20.21 13.77
N ASP A 307 15.63 -21.08 12.76
CA ASP A 307 16.62 -21.16 11.66
C ASP A 307 15.99 -21.12 10.26
N THR A 308 14.69 -20.87 10.19
CA THR A 308 13.97 -20.84 8.91
C THR A 308 14.33 -19.58 8.13
N ARG A 309 14.72 -19.74 6.86
CA ARG A 309 14.94 -18.60 5.97
C ARG A 309 13.58 -18.05 5.50
N GLU A 310 13.47 -16.73 5.38
CA GLU A 310 12.27 -16.03 4.89
C GLU A 310 11.72 -16.62 3.57
N VAL A 311 12.60 -17.16 2.73
CA VAL A 311 12.24 -17.82 1.46
C VAL A 311 11.31 -19.02 1.66
N ASP A 312 11.47 -19.76 2.76
CA ASP A 312 10.64 -20.92 3.09
C ASP A 312 9.28 -20.47 3.64
N ILE A 313 9.25 -19.32 4.34
CA ILE A 313 8.01 -18.66 4.80
C ILE A 313 7.19 -18.24 3.59
N GLN A 314 7.83 -17.58 2.63
CA GLN A 314 7.15 -17.12 1.42
C GLN A 314 6.60 -18.31 0.61
N SER A 315 7.36 -19.40 0.49
CA SER A 315 6.89 -20.65 -0.15
C SER A 315 5.65 -21.24 0.54
N ALA A 316 5.62 -21.23 1.88
CA ALA A 316 4.46 -21.70 2.65
C ALA A 316 3.24 -20.76 2.55
N VAL A 317 3.48 -19.45 2.45
CA VAL A 317 2.44 -18.43 2.23
C VAL A 317 1.89 -18.47 0.80
N ASP A 318 2.73 -18.78 -0.18
CA ASP A 318 2.40 -18.81 -1.61
C ASP A 318 1.57 -20.03 -2.02
N VAL A 319 1.28 -20.94 -1.08
CA VAL A 319 0.28 -22.01 -1.25
C VAL A 319 -1.11 -21.44 -1.49
N ILE A 320 -1.38 -20.19 -1.09
CA ILE A 320 -2.59 -19.46 -1.48
C ILE A 320 -2.42 -19.04 -2.95
N PRO A 321 -3.35 -19.38 -3.85
CA PRO A 321 -3.21 -19.05 -5.26
C PRO A 321 -3.00 -17.55 -5.45
N HIS A 322 -1.88 -17.22 -6.10
CA HIS A 322 -1.47 -15.86 -6.47
C HIS A 322 -2.60 -15.05 -7.12
N ASP A 323 -3.49 -15.73 -7.85
CA ASP A 323 -4.62 -15.13 -8.56
C ASP A 323 -5.57 -14.35 -7.63
N ARG A 324 -5.71 -14.76 -6.37
CA ARG A 324 -6.54 -14.05 -5.38
C ARG A 324 -5.83 -12.85 -4.76
N GLY A 325 -4.50 -12.87 -4.70
CA GLY A 325 -3.72 -11.71 -4.27
C GLY A 325 -3.97 -10.48 -5.14
N PHE A 326 -4.25 -10.68 -6.42
CA PHE A 326 -4.62 -9.60 -7.34
C PHE A 326 -6.03 -9.03 -7.03
N LEU A 327 -7.02 -9.88 -6.77
CA LEU A 327 -8.38 -9.45 -6.44
C LEU A 327 -8.44 -8.71 -5.09
N CYS A 328 -7.57 -9.09 -4.16
CA CYS A 328 -7.48 -8.49 -2.84
C CYS A 328 -6.62 -7.22 -2.77
N ARG A 329 -6.08 -6.78 -3.90
CA ARG A 329 -5.19 -5.62 -3.99
C ARG A 329 -5.91 -4.31 -3.63
N ASN A 330 -7.22 -4.22 -3.88
CA ASN A 330 -8.05 -3.07 -3.51
C ASN A 330 -8.61 -3.15 -2.07
N HIS A 331 -8.45 -4.29 -1.40
CA HIS A 331 -8.95 -4.57 -0.06
C HIS A 331 -7.78 -4.72 0.91
N TRP A 332 -7.30 -3.58 1.39
CA TRP A 332 -6.15 -3.48 2.28
C TRP A 332 -6.43 -3.99 3.69
N ILE A 333 -5.39 -4.42 4.39
CA ILE A 333 -5.44 -5.03 5.74
C ILE A 333 -6.15 -4.16 6.80
N TYR A 334 -6.15 -2.84 6.68
CA TYR A 334 -6.83 -1.96 7.64
C TYR A 334 -8.36 -1.94 7.44
N THR A 335 -8.87 -2.25 6.25
CA THR A 335 -10.31 -2.44 6.03
C THR A 335 -10.85 -3.71 6.69
N CYS A 336 -9.94 -4.60 7.09
CA CYS A 336 -10.22 -5.90 7.69
C CYS A 336 -10.38 -5.86 9.20
N ASN A 337 -9.73 -4.90 9.84
CA ASN A 337 -9.99 -4.60 11.24
C ASN A 337 -11.29 -3.83 11.29
N GLY A 338 -12.39 -4.57 11.44
CA GLY A 338 -13.76 -4.11 11.49
C GLY A 338 -14.09 -3.18 12.66
N ALA A 339 -13.34 -2.10 12.85
CA ALA A 339 -13.77 -0.94 13.63
C ALA A 339 -14.56 0.14 12.85
N PRO A 340 -15.09 -0.03 11.61
CA PRO A 340 -15.95 0.98 11.02
C PRO A 340 -17.37 0.77 11.56
N ARG A 341 -17.65 1.31 12.75
CA ARG A 341 -18.99 1.68 13.23
C ARG A 341 -18.96 2.47 14.53
N LEU A 342 -17.99 2.21 15.42
CA LEU A 342 -17.93 2.92 16.71
C LEU A 342 -17.41 4.36 16.58
N LEU A 343 -16.47 4.64 15.67
CA LEU A 343 -15.90 6.00 15.55
C LEU A 343 -16.90 7.03 15.00
N ASN A 344 -17.83 6.62 14.13
CA ASN A 344 -18.89 7.52 13.64
C ASN A 344 -19.95 7.82 14.73
N GLU A 345 -20.21 6.88 15.63
CA GLU A 345 -21.11 7.15 16.76
C GLU A 345 -20.43 8.02 17.83
N VAL A 346 -19.14 7.80 18.11
CA VAL A 346 -18.39 8.61 19.09
C VAL A 346 -18.17 10.05 18.59
N SER A 347 -17.92 10.27 17.29
CA SER A 347 -17.78 11.63 16.74
C SER A 347 -19.10 12.40 16.77
N ALA A 348 -20.24 11.74 16.51
CA ALA A 348 -21.56 12.34 16.62
C ALA A 348 -21.91 12.73 18.07
N ILE A 349 -21.53 11.90 19.05
CA ILE A 349 -21.71 12.20 20.49
C ILE A 349 -20.81 13.38 20.92
N LEU A 350 -19.56 13.42 20.47
CA LEU A 350 -18.65 14.54 20.78
C LEU A 350 -19.14 15.86 20.17
N MET A 351 -19.59 15.86 18.91
CA MET A 351 -20.10 17.07 18.26
C MET A 351 -21.38 17.60 18.90
N THR A 352 -22.30 16.72 19.29
CA THR A 352 -23.52 17.12 20.02
C THR A 352 -23.21 17.65 21.42
N SER A 353 -22.21 17.08 22.10
CA SER A 353 -21.73 17.57 23.40
C SER A 353 -21.13 18.98 23.30
N LEU A 354 -20.32 19.22 22.26
CA LEU A 354 -19.65 20.50 22.04
C LEU A 354 -20.63 21.61 21.66
N LEU A 355 -21.61 21.31 20.80
CA LEU A 355 -22.69 22.24 20.48
C LEU A 355 -23.53 22.58 21.71
N SER A 356 -23.81 21.60 22.56
CA SER A 356 -24.52 21.82 23.83
C SER A 356 -23.75 22.77 24.75
N PHE A 357 -22.42 22.63 24.82
CA PHE A 357 -21.56 23.48 25.63
C PHE A 357 -21.48 24.93 25.10
N LEU A 358 -21.46 25.10 23.78
CA LEU A 358 -21.48 26.43 23.14
C LEU A 358 -22.82 27.14 23.34
N VAL A 359 -23.93 26.42 23.25
CA VAL A 359 -25.25 26.97 23.57
C VAL A 359 -25.33 27.33 25.06
N TYR A 360 -24.81 26.50 25.96
CA TYR A 360 -24.86 26.80 27.39
C TYR A 360 -24.02 28.02 27.78
N SER A 361 -22.81 28.15 27.22
CA SER A 361 -21.89 29.26 27.51
C SER A 361 -22.35 30.61 26.93
N THR A 362 -23.13 30.61 25.85
CA THR A 362 -23.73 31.83 25.30
C THR A 362 -24.98 32.27 26.06
N PHE A 363 -25.63 31.36 26.80
CA PHE A 363 -26.86 31.65 27.55
C PHE A 363 -26.65 32.04 29.02
N ILE A 364 -25.44 31.95 29.57
CA ILE A 364 -25.16 32.44 30.93
C ILE A 364 -25.30 33.95 30.91
N PRO A 365 -26.38 34.52 31.49
CA PRO A 365 -26.56 35.96 31.51
C PRO A 365 -25.45 36.52 32.38
N ARG A 366 -24.68 37.47 31.85
CA ARG A 366 -23.80 38.34 32.65
C ARG A 366 -24.66 39.19 33.57
N HIS A 367 -25.11 38.60 34.67
CA HIS A 367 -25.61 39.33 35.83
C HIS A 367 -24.44 39.48 36.80
N LEU A 368 -23.65 40.52 36.56
CA LEU A 368 -22.82 41.21 37.55
C LEU A 368 -22.43 42.58 37.01
#